data_AF-A0A2K5UL75-F1
#
_entry.id   AF-A0A2K5UL75-F1
#
_cell.length_a   1.000
_cell.length_b   1.000
_cell.length_c   1.000
_cell.angle_alpha   90.00
_cell.angle_beta   90.00
_cell.angle_gamma   90.00
#
_symmetry.space_group_name_H-M   'P 1'
#
loop_
_entity.id
_entity.type
_entity.pdbx_description
1 polymer ?
#
loop_
_entity_poly.entity_id
_entity_poly.type
_entity_poly.pdbx_seq_one_letter_code
_entity_poly.pdbx_strand_id
1 'polypeptide(L)'
;MTAIGVQAQRPLGQRQPRRSFFESFIRTLIITCVALTVVLSSVSICDGHWLLAEDRVFGLWHFCITTNLSAPMCFRDLGQAHVPGLAVGMGLVRSVGALAVVAAIFGLELLMVSQVCEDKHSRRKWVLGSILLLVSFVLSSGGLLGFVILLRNQVTLIGFTLMFWCEFTASFLFFLNAISGLHINSITHPWERPWKF
;
A
#
# COMPACT_ATOMS: atom_id res chain seq x y z
N MET A 1 15.90 11.08 69.27
CA MET A 1 14.93 10.06 68.82
C MET A 1 14.58 10.36 67.37
N THR A 2 15.12 9.58 66.45
CA THR A 2 14.94 9.74 64.99
C THR A 2 13.73 8.91 64.55
N ALA A 3 12.66 9.58 64.12
CA ALA A 3 11.49 8.91 63.54
C ALA A 3 11.78 8.56 62.07
N ILE A 4 11.99 7.27 61.80
CA ILE A 4 12.12 6.72 60.45
C ILE A 4 10.71 6.63 59.87
N GLY A 5 10.36 7.57 58.99
CA GLY A 5 9.15 7.49 58.19
C GLY A 5 9.26 6.37 57.17
N VAL A 6 8.58 5.25 57.42
CA VAL A 6 8.49 4.11 56.51
C VAL A 6 7.70 4.56 55.27
N GLN A 7 8.41 4.82 54.17
CA GLN A 7 7.80 5.08 52.87
C GLN A 7 7.29 3.74 52.33
N ALA A 8 5.98 3.51 52.44
CA ALA A 8 5.32 2.34 51.86
C ALA A 8 5.61 2.29 50.36
N GLN A 9 6.37 1.27 49.93
CA GLN A 9 6.51 0.89 48.54
C GLN A 9 5.11 0.57 48.00
N ARG A 10 4.54 1.51 47.22
CA ARG A 10 3.39 1.20 46.37
C ARG A 10 3.80 0.04 45.46
N PRO A 11 3.02 -1.05 45.39
CA PRO A 11 3.34 -2.15 44.51
C PRO A 11 3.36 -1.64 43.07
N LEU A 12 4.44 -1.99 42.36
CA LEU A 12 4.64 -1.87 40.92
C LEU A 12 3.60 -2.72 40.16
N GLY A 13 2.32 -2.41 40.33
CA GLY A 13 1.27 -2.80 39.40
C GLY A 13 1.35 -1.81 38.25
N GLN A 14 2.25 -2.05 37.32
CA GLN A 14 2.36 -1.32 36.05
C GLN A 14 1.05 -1.56 35.28
N ARG A 15 0.01 -0.80 35.62
CA ARG A 15 -1.25 -0.73 34.90
C ARG A 15 -0.93 0.01 33.61
N GLN A 16 -0.40 -0.74 32.64
CA GLN A 16 -0.21 -0.28 31.28
C GLN A 16 -1.51 0.42 30.88
N PRO A 17 -1.48 1.71 30.49
CA PRO A 17 -2.70 2.42 30.15
C PRO A 17 -3.35 1.64 29.00
N ARG A 18 -4.44 0.95 29.31
CA ARG A 18 -5.26 0.21 28.36
C ARG A 18 -5.57 1.20 27.23
N ARG A 19 -5.13 0.89 25.99
CA ARG A 19 -5.36 1.76 24.81
C ARG A 19 -6.81 2.21 24.81
N SER A 20 -7.04 3.48 24.51
CA SER A 20 -8.41 3.98 24.43
C SER A 20 -9.19 3.15 23.39
N PHE A 21 -10.47 2.88 23.65
CA PHE A 21 -11.32 2.15 22.70
C PHE A 21 -11.26 2.78 21.30
N PHE A 22 -11.22 4.11 21.24
CA PHE A 22 -11.09 4.87 20.01
C PHE A 22 -9.75 4.62 19.29
N GLU A 23 -8.63 4.57 20.01
CA GLU A 23 -7.34 4.24 19.41
C GLU A 23 -7.34 2.83 18.80
N SER A 24 -7.89 1.85 19.53
CA SER A 24 -7.99 0.47 19.03
C SER A 24 -8.89 0.41 17.79
N PHE A 25 -10.06 1.06 17.84
CA PHE A 25 -11.01 1.11 16.72
C PHE A 25 -10.38 1.71 15.45
N ILE A 26 -9.71 2.86 15.55
CA ILE A 26 -9.09 3.50 14.37
C ILE A 26 -7.93 2.66 13.84
N ARG A 27 -7.09 2.08 14.71
CA ARG A 27 -6.00 1.20 14.24
C ARG A 27 -6.58 -0.01 13.49
N THR A 28 -7.67 -0.62 13.97
CA THR A 28 -8.34 -1.73 13.27
C THR A 28 -8.92 -1.27 11.94
N LEU A 29 -9.54 -0.09 11.88
CA LEU A 29 -10.07 0.47 10.63
C LEU A 29 -8.95 0.68 9.59
N ILE A 30 -7.79 1.15 10.00
CA ILE A 30 -6.60 1.27 9.12
C ILE A 30 -6.19 -0.11 8.60
N ILE A 31 -6.05 -1.12 9.47
CA ILE A 31 -5.66 -2.47 9.03
C ILE A 31 -6.66 -3.04 8.03
N THR A 32 -7.96 -2.95 8.33
CA THR A 32 -9.00 -3.44 7.42
C THR A 32 -8.98 -2.69 6.10
N CYS A 33 -8.80 -1.37 6.13
CA CYS A 33 -8.69 -0.57 4.91
C CYS A 33 -7.45 -0.96 4.08
N VAL A 34 -6.31 -1.14 4.73
CA VAL A 34 -5.07 -1.60 4.08
C VAL A 34 -5.26 -3.00 3.47
N ALA A 35 -5.91 -3.92 4.17
CA ALA A 35 -6.20 -5.25 3.65
C ALA A 35 -7.06 -5.20 2.38
N LEU A 36 -8.14 -4.40 2.39
CA LEU A 36 -8.96 -4.17 1.20
C LEU A 36 -8.15 -3.53 0.07
N THR A 37 -7.27 -2.58 0.40
CA THR A 37 -6.41 -1.89 -0.56
C THR A 37 -5.42 -2.86 -1.22
N VAL A 38 -4.81 -3.76 -0.45
CA VAL A 38 -3.93 -4.83 -0.96
C VAL A 38 -4.67 -5.75 -1.92
N VAL A 39 -5.91 -6.14 -1.59
CA VAL A 39 -6.74 -6.97 -2.47
C VAL A 39 -7.05 -6.24 -3.77
N LEU A 40 -7.49 -4.98 -3.70
CA LEU A 40 -7.79 -4.16 -4.89
C LEU A 40 -6.57 -4.01 -5.80
N SER A 41 -5.40 -3.70 -5.21
CA SER A 41 -4.16 -3.55 -5.97
C SER A 41 -3.71 -4.88 -6.58
N SER A 42 -3.79 -5.97 -5.82
CA SER A 42 -3.44 -7.31 -6.32
C SER A 42 -4.33 -7.72 -7.49
N VAL A 43 -5.65 -7.52 -7.40
CA VAL A 43 -6.58 -7.86 -8.48
C VAL A 43 -6.31 -7.01 -9.72
N SER A 44 -6.09 -5.70 -9.55
CA SER A 44 -5.79 -4.81 -10.68
C SER A 44 -4.48 -5.17 -11.39
N ILE A 45 -3.43 -5.49 -10.63
CA ILE A 45 -2.14 -5.90 -11.20
C ILE A 45 -2.23 -7.28 -11.83
N CYS A 46 -2.92 -8.23 -11.21
CA CYS A 46 -3.05 -9.59 -11.73
C CYS A 46 -3.91 -9.68 -12.99
N ASP A 47 -5.05 -8.98 -13.04
CA ASP A 47 -5.86 -8.89 -14.25
C ASP A 47 -5.12 -8.09 -15.32
N GLY A 48 -4.53 -6.97 -14.92
CA GLY A 48 -3.61 -6.20 -15.73
C GLY A 48 -4.25 -5.47 -16.92
N HIS A 49 -5.51 -5.68 -17.29
CA HIS A 49 -6.15 -4.96 -18.40
C HIS A 49 -6.41 -3.51 -18.03
N TRP A 50 -5.48 -2.60 -18.35
CA TRP A 50 -5.52 -1.21 -17.87
C TRP A 50 -6.03 -0.20 -18.89
N LEU A 51 -5.85 -0.48 -20.19
CA LEU A 51 -6.28 0.43 -21.25
C LEU A 51 -6.99 -0.35 -22.36
N LEU A 52 -8.18 0.11 -22.70
CA LEU A 52 -8.98 -0.30 -23.85
C LEU A 52 -8.91 0.83 -24.89
N ALA A 53 -8.32 0.54 -26.04
CA ALA A 53 -8.25 1.45 -27.18
C ALA A 53 -8.94 0.79 -28.38
N GLU A 54 -10.20 1.16 -28.62
CA GLU A 54 -11.06 0.60 -29.67
C GLU A 54 -11.09 -0.94 -29.58
N ASP A 55 -10.45 -1.62 -30.54
CA ASP A 55 -10.39 -3.07 -30.69
C ASP A 55 -9.15 -3.70 -30.01
N ARG A 56 -8.42 -2.95 -29.18
CA ARG A 56 -7.16 -3.38 -28.57
C ARG A 56 -7.18 -3.17 -27.06
N VAL A 57 -6.93 -4.25 -26.33
CA VAL A 57 -6.73 -4.22 -24.88
C VAL A 57 -5.23 -4.26 -24.59
N PHE A 58 -4.72 -3.15 -24.07
CA PHE A 58 -3.36 -3.03 -23.56
C PHE A 58 -3.39 -3.38 -22.07
N GLY A 59 -3.00 -4.62 -21.76
CA GLY A 59 -2.83 -5.08 -20.41
C GLY A 59 -1.37 -5.08 -19.96
N LEU A 60 -1.15 -5.07 -18.64
CA LEU A 60 0.14 -5.23 -17.98
C LEU A 60 0.83 -6.46 -18.52
N TRP A 61 0.18 -7.63 -18.52
CA TRP A 61 0.76 -8.93 -18.88
C TRP A 61 0.59 -9.33 -20.35
N HIS A 62 -0.55 -8.96 -20.94
CA HIS A 62 -0.98 -9.41 -22.24
C HIS A 62 -1.49 -8.25 -23.09
N PHE A 63 -1.27 -8.36 -24.39
CA PHE A 63 -1.84 -7.45 -25.39
C PHE A 63 -2.84 -8.23 -26.22
N CYS A 64 -4.11 -7.86 -26.20
CA CYS A 64 -5.16 -8.57 -26.94
C CYS A 64 -5.78 -7.68 -28.01
N ILE A 65 -6.00 -8.23 -29.20
CA ILE A 65 -6.74 -7.58 -30.28
C ILE A 65 -8.08 -8.31 -30.44
N THR A 66 -9.17 -7.61 -30.16
CA THR A 66 -10.54 -8.11 -30.37
C THR A 66 -10.97 -7.76 -31.79
N THR A 67 -10.97 -8.75 -32.70
CA THR A 67 -11.53 -8.55 -34.04
C THR A 67 -12.98 -9.04 -34.06
N ASN A 68 -13.91 -8.27 -34.61
CA ASN A 68 -15.36 -8.55 -34.63
C ASN A 68 -15.78 -9.90 -35.27
N LEU A 69 -14.86 -10.59 -35.94
CA LEU A 69 -15.13 -11.81 -36.72
C LEU A 69 -14.42 -13.07 -36.17
N SER A 70 -13.59 -12.96 -35.13
CA SER A 70 -12.84 -14.12 -34.60
C SER A 70 -12.51 -14.02 -33.11
N ALA A 71 -12.08 -15.13 -32.51
CA ALA A 71 -11.64 -15.17 -31.12
C ALA A 71 -10.51 -14.14 -30.87
N PRO A 72 -10.47 -13.48 -29.69
CA PRO A 72 -9.48 -12.45 -29.40
C PRO A 72 -8.05 -12.99 -29.52
N MET A 73 -7.23 -12.33 -30.33
CA MET A 73 -5.83 -12.68 -30.51
C MET A 73 -5.00 -12.02 -29.40
N CYS A 74 -4.63 -12.79 -28.39
CA CYS A 74 -3.80 -12.34 -27.28
C CYS A 74 -2.33 -12.69 -27.51
N PHE A 75 -1.50 -11.66 -27.60
CA PHE A 75 -0.05 -11.76 -27.68
C PHE A 75 0.56 -11.51 -26.30
N ARG A 76 1.50 -12.39 -25.94
CA ARG A 76 2.30 -12.24 -24.71
C ARG A 76 3.57 -11.40 -24.93
N ASP A 77 3.95 -11.22 -26.19
CA ASP A 77 5.15 -10.48 -26.59
C ASP A 77 4.81 -9.04 -27.00
N LEU A 78 5.06 -8.08 -26.10
CA LEU A 78 4.77 -6.66 -26.33
C LEU A 78 5.67 -6.02 -27.40
N GLY A 79 6.76 -6.68 -27.82
CA GLY A 79 7.60 -6.23 -28.94
C GLY A 79 6.84 -6.20 -30.27
N GLN A 80 5.75 -6.98 -30.37
CA GLN A 80 4.93 -7.07 -31.57
C GLN A 80 3.95 -5.90 -31.74
N ALA A 81 3.81 -5.05 -30.72
CA ALA A 81 2.97 -3.85 -30.75
C ALA A 81 3.57 -2.68 -31.56
N HIS A 82 4.75 -2.85 -32.19
CA HIS A 82 5.41 -1.86 -33.04
C HIS A 82 5.77 -0.52 -32.34
N VAL A 83 5.76 -0.48 -31.00
CA VAL A 83 6.16 0.69 -30.21
C VAL A 83 7.58 0.46 -29.65
N PRO A 84 8.59 1.23 -30.08
CA PRO A 84 9.96 1.06 -29.62
C PRO A 84 10.06 1.29 -28.10
N GLY A 85 10.70 0.36 -27.39
CA GLY A 85 10.90 0.45 -25.93
C GLY A 85 9.71 -0.01 -25.07
N LEU A 86 8.56 -0.36 -25.66
CA LEU A 86 7.37 -0.80 -24.92
C LEU A 86 7.61 -2.09 -24.12
N ALA A 87 8.35 -3.05 -24.68
CA ALA A 87 8.65 -4.31 -24.01
C ALA A 87 9.48 -4.10 -22.72
N VAL A 88 10.52 -3.25 -22.79
CA VAL A 88 11.39 -2.95 -21.63
C VAL A 88 10.65 -2.08 -20.62
N GLY A 89 9.96 -1.04 -21.08
CA GLY A 89 9.18 -0.14 -20.23
C GLY A 89 8.06 -0.89 -19.49
N MET A 90 7.36 -1.80 -20.17
CA MET A 90 6.32 -2.60 -19.55
C MET A 90 6.89 -3.62 -18.56
N GLY A 91 8.07 -4.19 -18.85
CA GLY A 91 8.79 -5.02 -17.88
C GLY A 91 9.09 -4.28 -16.57
N LEU A 92 9.53 -3.01 -16.67
CA LEU A 92 9.75 -2.14 -15.50
C LEU A 92 8.45 -1.86 -14.76
N VAL A 93 7.38 -1.47 -15.46
CA VAL A 93 6.06 -1.20 -14.85
C VAL A 93 5.53 -2.42 -14.09
N ARG A 94 5.60 -3.62 -14.69
CA ARG A 94 5.22 -4.88 -14.04
C ARG A 94 6.02 -5.13 -12.76
N SER A 95 7.33 -4.97 -12.85
CA SER A 95 8.24 -5.25 -11.73
C SER A 95 7.99 -4.29 -10.58
N VAL A 96 7.83 -3.00 -10.89
CA VAL A 96 7.53 -1.95 -9.91
C VAL A 96 6.15 -2.19 -9.26
N GLY A 97 5.13 -2.51 -10.06
CA GLY A 97 3.80 -2.82 -9.53
C GLY A 97 3.78 -4.07 -8.63
N ALA A 98 4.45 -5.15 -9.05
CA ALA A 98 4.57 -6.36 -8.23
C ALA A 98 5.31 -6.10 -6.91
N LEU A 99 6.40 -5.32 -6.95
CA LEU A 99 7.13 -4.90 -5.75
C LEU A 99 6.27 -4.03 -4.82
N ALA A 100 5.38 -3.20 -5.38
CA ALA A 100 4.43 -2.41 -4.58
C ALA A 100 3.52 -3.33 -3.76
N VAL A 101 2.89 -4.32 -4.40
CA VAL A 101 2.01 -5.29 -3.71
C VAL A 101 2.77 -6.07 -2.63
N VAL A 102 3.98 -6.53 -2.93
CA VAL A 102 4.82 -7.23 -1.94
C VAL A 102 5.13 -6.32 -0.75
N ALA A 103 5.54 -5.07 -0.98
CA ALA A 103 5.79 -4.11 0.07
C ALA A 103 4.54 -3.84 0.91
N ALA A 104 3.36 -3.74 0.28
CA ALA A 104 2.08 -3.55 0.96
C ALA A 104 1.70 -4.75 1.84
N ILE A 105 1.90 -5.98 1.37
CA ILE A 105 1.67 -7.20 2.15
C ILE A 105 2.55 -7.20 3.40
N PHE A 106 3.86 -6.96 3.26
CA PHE A 106 4.75 -6.87 4.42
C PHE A 106 4.36 -5.72 5.36
N GLY A 107 3.90 -4.59 4.81
CA GLY A 107 3.35 -3.48 5.59
C GLY A 107 2.14 -3.88 6.42
N LEU A 108 1.18 -4.59 5.82
CA LEU A 108 -0.01 -5.11 6.48
C LEU A 108 0.33 -6.11 7.59
N GLU A 109 1.22 -7.06 7.33
CA GLU A 109 1.69 -8.03 8.32
C GLU A 109 2.30 -7.34 9.56
N LEU A 110 3.15 -6.33 9.34
CA LEU A 110 3.73 -5.55 10.44
C LEU A 110 2.67 -4.79 11.24
N LEU A 111 1.66 -4.24 10.58
CA LEU A 111 0.53 -3.57 11.25
C LEU A 111 -0.28 -4.57 12.08
N MET A 112 -0.61 -5.75 11.53
CA MET A 112 -1.33 -6.80 12.24
C MET A 112 -0.56 -7.30 13.47
N VAL A 113 0.71 -7.66 13.31
CA VAL A 113 1.56 -8.13 14.41
C VAL A 113 1.73 -7.06 15.48
N SER A 114 1.76 -5.78 15.11
CA SER A 114 1.85 -4.71 16.10
C SER A 114 0.58 -4.50 16.94
N GLN A 115 -0.59 -4.91 16.45
CA GLN A 115 -1.81 -4.93 17.26
C GLN A 115 -1.88 -6.15 18.18
N VAL A 116 -1.46 -7.33 17.70
CA VAL A 116 -1.57 -8.59 18.44
C VAL A 116 -0.51 -8.69 19.56
N CYS A 117 0.70 -8.20 19.33
CA CYS A 117 1.78 -8.21 20.33
C CYS A 117 1.89 -6.83 21.00
N GLU A 118 1.41 -6.66 22.24
CA GLU A 118 1.59 -5.45 23.06
C GLU A 118 3.00 -5.33 23.67
N ASP A 119 4.04 -5.49 22.86
CA ASP A 119 5.44 -5.35 23.29
C ASP A 119 5.95 -3.90 23.16
N LYS A 120 7.06 -3.57 23.85
CA LYS A 120 7.84 -2.33 23.61
C LYS A 120 8.20 -2.11 22.14
N HIS A 121 8.31 -3.19 21.36
CA HIS A 121 8.60 -3.15 19.92
C HIS A 121 7.37 -2.97 19.02
N SER A 122 6.14 -3.09 19.55
CA SER A 122 4.87 -2.87 18.83
C SER A 122 4.87 -1.54 18.08
N ARG A 123 5.34 -0.47 18.73
CA ARG A 123 5.44 0.87 18.14
C ARG A 123 6.33 0.91 16.90
N ARG A 124 7.53 0.30 16.99
CA ARG A 124 8.48 0.27 15.87
C ARG A 124 7.94 -0.54 14.70
N LYS A 125 7.24 -1.66 14.98
CA LYS A 125 6.56 -2.46 13.98
C LYS A 125 5.44 -1.67 13.28
N TRP A 126 4.62 -0.93 14.03
CA TRP A 126 3.56 -0.09 13.44
C TRP A 126 4.13 1.00 12.53
N VAL A 127 5.16 1.73 12.98
CA VAL A 127 5.83 2.77 12.16
C VAL A 127 6.47 2.17 10.92
N LEU A 128 7.18 1.03 11.06
CA LEU A 128 7.80 0.36 9.92
C LEU A 128 6.74 -0.13 8.92
N GLY A 129 5.62 -0.66 9.39
CA GLY A 129 4.48 -1.02 8.55
C GLY A 129 3.92 0.17 7.78
N SER A 130 3.72 1.32 8.44
CA SER A 130 3.29 2.55 7.77
C SER A 130 4.32 3.06 6.74
N ILE A 131 5.62 2.95 7.03
CA ILE A 131 6.67 3.30 6.06
C ILE A 131 6.62 2.37 4.83
N LEU A 132 6.42 1.06 5.01
CA LEU A 132 6.27 0.13 3.90
C LEU A 132 5.05 0.46 3.03
N LEU A 133 3.94 0.93 3.62
CA LEU A 133 2.78 1.42 2.85
C LEU A 133 3.10 2.70 2.06
N LEU A 134 3.90 3.63 2.60
CA LEU A 134 4.39 4.78 1.84
C LEU A 134 5.27 4.35 0.66
N VAL A 135 6.16 3.39 0.86
CA VAL A 135 6.98 2.81 -0.20
C VAL A 135 6.08 2.17 -1.27
N SER A 136 5.06 1.41 -0.85
CA SER A 136 4.06 0.86 -1.77
C SER A 136 3.35 1.94 -2.58
N PHE A 137 2.96 3.06 -1.95
CA PHE A 137 2.36 4.18 -2.67
C PHE A 137 3.31 4.75 -3.75
N VAL A 138 4.58 4.96 -3.42
CA VAL A 138 5.57 5.48 -4.37
C VAL A 138 5.77 4.51 -5.54
N LEU A 139 5.83 3.20 -5.25
CA LEU A 139 5.96 2.17 -6.29
C LEU A 139 4.70 2.08 -7.16
N SER A 140 3.50 1.97 -6.58
CA SER A 140 2.23 1.92 -7.35
C SER A 140 2.02 3.17 -8.20
N SER A 141 2.25 4.36 -7.63
CA SER A 141 2.16 5.62 -8.40
C SER A 141 3.21 5.70 -9.50
N GLY A 142 4.44 5.24 -9.25
CA GLY A 142 5.48 5.10 -10.26
C GLY A 142 5.09 4.14 -11.40
N GLY A 143 4.48 3.00 -11.07
CA GLY A 143 3.97 2.04 -12.06
C GLY A 143 2.86 2.62 -12.92
N LEU A 144 1.87 3.28 -12.31
CA LEU A 144 0.77 3.95 -13.01
C LEU A 144 1.28 5.08 -13.93
N LEU A 145 2.13 5.97 -13.41
CA LEU A 145 2.71 7.05 -14.19
C LEU A 145 3.57 6.52 -15.32
N GLY A 146 4.38 5.49 -15.06
CA GLY A 146 5.17 4.81 -16.07
C GLY A 146 4.31 4.25 -17.21
N PHE A 147 3.20 3.60 -16.88
CA PHE A 147 2.25 3.09 -17.87
C PHE A 147 1.62 4.21 -18.71
N VAL A 148 1.14 5.29 -18.07
CA VAL A 148 0.53 6.44 -18.76
C VAL A 148 1.55 7.15 -19.66
N ILE A 149 2.80 7.28 -19.21
CA ILE A 149 3.87 7.90 -20.01
C ILE A 149 4.22 7.04 -21.23
N LEU A 150 4.34 5.72 -21.07
CA LEU A 150 4.63 4.79 -22.16
C LEU A 150 3.56 4.79 -23.25
N LEU A 151 2.29 4.90 -22.86
CA LEU A 151 1.15 4.89 -23.77
C LEU A 151 0.60 6.29 -24.07
N ARG A 152 1.31 7.36 -23.69
CA ARG A 152 0.84 8.75 -23.79
C ARG A 152 0.26 9.12 -25.16
N ASN A 153 0.84 8.59 -26.23
CA ASN A 153 0.41 8.87 -27.61
C ASN A 153 -0.84 8.08 -28.04
N GLN A 154 -1.25 7.05 -27.28
CA GLN A 154 -2.39 6.17 -27.53
C GLN A 154 -3.49 6.30 -26.46
N VAL A 155 -3.24 7.06 -25.39
CA VAL A 155 -4.15 7.21 -24.25
C VAL A 155 -5.28 8.17 -24.61
N THR A 156 -6.51 7.67 -24.59
CA THR A 156 -7.71 8.49 -24.42
C THR A 156 -8.22 8.31 -22.98
N LEU A 157 -8.65 9.40 -22.33
CA LEU A 157 -9.12 9.38 -20.93
C LEU A 157 -10.31 8.42 -20.71
N ILE A 158 -11.09 8.16 -21.76
CA ILE A 158 -12.24 7.24 -21.78
C ILE A 158 -11.79 5.77 -21.93
N GLY A 159 -10.57 5.53 -22.45
CA GLY A 159 -10.03 4.21 -22.66
C GLY A 159 -9.50 3.52 -21.39
N PHE A 160 -9.37 4.22 -20.26
CA PHE A 160 -8.92 3.59 -19.02
C PHE A 160 -9.98 2.67 -18.44
N THR A 161 -9.60 1.42 -18.19
CA THR A 161 -10.50 0.40 -17.65
C THR A 161 -10.73 0.61 -16.15
N LEU A 162 -11.72 -0.10 -15.61
CA LEU A 162 -11.98 -0.15 -14.18
C LEU A 162 -10.74 -0.55 -13.37
N MET A 163 -9.92 -1.48 -13.87
CA MET A 163 -8.71 -1.93 -13.18
C MET A 163 -7.68 -0.81 -13.01
N PHE A 164 -7.49 0.03 -14.03
CA PHE A 164 -6.62 1.19 -13.90
C PHE A 164 -7.11 2.14 -12.78
N TRP A 165 -8.41 2.43 -12.74
CA TRP A 165 -9.01 3.26 -11.70
C TRP A 165 -8.94 2.62 -10.32
N CYS A 166 -9.06 1.29 -10.23
CA CYS A 166 -8.87 0.55 -8.99
C CYS A 166 -7.43 0.68 -8.47
N GLU A 167 -6.41 0.52 -9.31
CA GLU A 167 -5.00 0.69 -8.89
C GLU A 167 -4.69 2.15 -8.53
N PHE A 168 -5.23 3.11 -9.28
CA PHE A 168 -5.12 4.53 -8.93
C PHE A 168 -5.69 4.81 -7.52
N THR A 169 -6.91 4.32 -7.27
CA THR A 169 -7.56 4.44 -5.97
C THR A 169 -6.80 3.71 -4.88
N ALA A 170 -6.29 2.51 -5.16
CA ALA A 170 -5.51 1.73 -4.21
C ALA A 170 -4.20 2.44 -3.83
N SER A 171 -3.50 3.05 -4.80
CA SER A 171 -2.30 3.84 -4.52
C SER A 171 -2.61 4.99 -3.55
N PHE A 172 -3.71 5.71 -3.76
CA PHE A 172 -4.11 6.81 -2.90
C PHE A 172 -4.52 6.34 -1.51
N LEU A 173 -5.20 5.19 -1.41
CA LEU A 173 -5.53 4.57 -0.13
C LEU A 173 -4.27 4.10 0.62
N PHE A 174 -3.23 3.61 -0.05
CA PHE A 174 -1.94 3.32 0.60
C PHE A 174 -1.35 4.58 1.23
N PHE A 175 -1.37 5.71 0.51
CA PHE A 175 -0.89 6.99 1.03
C PHE A 175 -1.68 7.44 2.26
N LEU A 176 -3.02 7.48 2.17
CA LEU A 176 -3.88 7.91 3.26
C LEU A 176 -3.69 7.03 4.50
N ASN A 177 -3.73 5.71 4.34
CA ASN A 177 -3.58 4.77 5.45
C ASN A 177 -2.18 4.87 6.09
N ALA A 178 -1.14 5.09 5.30
CA ALA A 178 0.21 5.25 5.82
C ALA A 178 0.36 6.53 6.65
N ILE A 179 -0.14 7.66 6.15
CA ILE A 179 -0.11 8.94 6.88
C ILE A 179 -1.00 8.87 8.13
N SER A 180 -2.21 8.30 8.04
CA SER A 180 -3.07 8.08 9.19
C SER A 180 -2.40 7.19 10.25
N GLY A 181 -1.70 6.13 9.82
CA GLY A 181 -0.93 5.27 10.71
C GLY A 181 0.19 6.01 11.45
N LEU A 182 0.97 6.83 10.74
CA LEU A 182 2.02 7.66 11.34
C LEU A 182 1.45 8.72 12.29
N HIS A 183 0.35 9.36 11.91
CA HIS A 183 -0.28 10.44 12.65
C HIS A 183 -0.90 9.95 13.98
N ILE A 184 -1.60 8.81 13.97
CA ILE A 184 -2.13 8.20 15.20
C ILE A 184 -0.99 7.85 16.14
N ASN A 185 0.11 7.33 15.61
CA ASN A 185 1.28 7.00 16.40
C ASN A 185 1.93 8.25 17.03
N SER A 186 1.91 9.41 16.36
CA SER A 186 2.39 10.67 16.95
C SER A 186 1.44 11.27 17.99
N ILE A 187 0.12 11.12 17.84
CA ILE A 187 -0.85 11.63 18.82
C ILE A 187 -0.85 10.80 20.11
N THR A 188 -0.85 9.48 19.96
CA THR A 188 -0.92 8.54 21.11
C THR A 188 0.36 8.55 21.93
N HIS A 189 1.48 8.89 21.30
CA HIS A 189 2.77 9.01 21.96
C HIS A 189 3.49 10.26 21.44
N PRO A 190 3.20 11.45 21.98
CA PRO A 190 4.00 12.63 21.70
C PRO A 190 5.45 12.27 22.01
N TRP A 191 6.35 12.51 21.05
CA TRP A 191 7.78 12.26 21.17
C TRP A 191 8.23 12.64 22.58
N GLU A 192 8.71 11.65 23.36
CA GLU A 192 9.22 11.93 24.70
C GLU A 192 10.19 13.09 24.60
N ARG A 193 9.87 14.19 25.31
CA ARG A 193 10.84 15.26 25.51
C ARG A 193 12.13 14.60 26.01
N PRO A 194 13.31 14.95 25.46
CA PRO A 194 14.55 14.40 25.98
C PRO A 194 14.59 14.75 27.47
N TRP A 195 14.71 13.70 28.29
CA TRP A 195 14.94 13.80 29.71
C TRP A 195 16.03 14.83 29.97
N LYS A 196 15.66 15.96 30.59
CA LYS A 196 16.64 16.85 31.20
C LYS A 196 16.99 16.25 32.56
N PHE A 197 18.22 15.77 32.64
CA PHE A 197 18.96 15.48 33.86
C PHE A 197 18.90 16.66 34.84
#